data_AF-A0A6D0IDY8-F1
#
_entry.id   AF-A0A6D0IDY8-F1
#
_cell.length_a   1.000
_cell.length_b   1.000
_cell.length_c   1.000
_cell.angle_alpha   90.00
_cell.angle_beta   90.00
_cell.angle_gamma   90.00
#
_symmetry.space_group_name_H-M   'P 1'
#
loop_
_entity.id
_entity.type
_entity.pdbx_description
1 polymer ?
#
loop_
_entity_poly.entity_id
_entity_poly.type
_entity_poly.pdbx_seq_one_letter_code
_entity_poly.pdbx_strand_id
1 'polypeptide(L)'
;HSAMARKESRGAHQRLDEGCTERDDVNFLKHTLAFRDADGTTRLEYSDVKITTLPPAKRVYGGEADAADKAEAANKKEKANG
;
A
#
# COMPACT_ATOMS: atom_id res chain seq x y z
N HIS A 1 -19.43 -0.69 3.55
CA HIS A 1 -18.87 -0.23 4.84
C HIS A 1 -17.33 -0.18 4.83
N SER A 2 -16.64 -1.28 4.53
CA SER A 2 -15.16 -1.33 4.55
C SER A 2 -14.46 -0.31 3.65
N ALA A 3 -14.93 -0.15 2.41
CA ALA A 3 -14.36 0.81 1.45
C ALA A 3 -14.37 2.27 1.96
N MET A 4 -15.41 2.68 2.71
CA MET A 4 -15.47 4.03 3.30
C MET A 4 -14.60 4.16 4.55
N ALA A 5 -14.51 3.10 5.36
CA ALA A 5 -13.72 3.08 6.60
C ALA A 5 -12.21 3.07 6.34
N ARG A 6 -11.78 2.56 5.19
CA ARG A 6 -10.37 2.53 4.78
C ARG A 6 -9.99 3.84 4.08
N LYS A 7 -9.37 4.75 4.82
CA LYS A 7 -9.02 6.11 4.38
C LYS A 7 -7.63 6.16 3.74
N GLU A 8 -7.45 5.37 2.68
CA GLU A 8 -6.23 5.34 1.86
C GLU A 8 -6.57 4.85 0.44
N SER A 9 -5.58 4.89 -0.46
CA SER A 9 -5.63 4.21 -1.75
C SER A 9 -4.56 3.14 -1.84
N ARG A 10 -4.95 1.89 -2.15
CA ARG A 10 -4.01 0.77 -2.29
C ARG A 10 -4.51 -0.25 -3.31
N GLY A 11 -3.71 -0.51 -4.35
CA GLY A 11 -4.02 -1.49 -5.39
C GLY A 11 -5.27 -1.09 -6.17
N ALA A 12 -6.28 -1.95 -6.20
CA ALA A 12 -7.54 -1.67 -6.89
C ALA A 12 -8.50 -0.76 -6.08
N HIS A 13 -8.23 -0.54 -4.79
CA HIS A 13 -9.01 0.37 -3.97
C HIS A 13 -8.46 1.80 -4.14
N GLN A 14 -9.14 2.61 -4.95
CA GLN A 14 -8.77 3.99 -5.22
C GLN A 14 -9.81 4.94 -4.61
N ARG A 15 -9.33 5.93 -3.87
CA ARG A 15 -10.12 7.03 -3.33
C ARG A 15 -9.65 8.36 -3.92
N LEU A 16 -10.59 9.28 -4.11
CA LEU A 16 -10.36 10.60 -4.71
C LEU A 16 -10.59 11.74 -3.73
N ASP A 17 -11.07 11.44 -2.52
CA ASP A 17 -11.26 12.41 -1.47
C ASP A 17 -9.93 12.80 -0.78
N GLU A 18 -9.94 14.00 -0.20
CA GLU A 18 -8.75 14.63 0.38
C GLU A 18 -8.11 13.77 1.47
N GLY A 19 -6.78 13.61 1.40
CA GLY A 19 -6.01 12.80 2.33
C GLY A 19 -6.12 11.27 2.13
N CYS A 20 -6.88 10.79 1.13
CA CYS A 20 -7.02 9.35 0.86
C CYS A 20 -6.46 8.91 -0.50
N THR A 21 -5.88 9.81 -1.29
CA THR A 21 -5.39 9.53 -2.66
C THR A 21 -4.11 8.71 -2.70
N GLU A 22 -3.38 8.66 -1.59
CA GLU A 22 -2.13 7.94 -1.45
C GLU A 22 -2.26 6.71 -0.55
N ARG A 23 -1.25 5.85 -0.61
CA ARG A 23 -1.14 4.69 0.26
C ARG A 23 -0.67 5.12 1.65
N ASP A 24 -1.32 4.60 2.68
CA ASP A 24 -0.95 4.87 4.06
C ASP A 24 -0.49 3.56 4.73
N ASP A 25 0.83 3.38 4.79
CA ASP A 25 1.42 2.22 5.45
C ASP A 25 1.43 2.34 6.98
N VAL A 26 1.28 3.55 7.54
CA VAL A 26 1.30 3.76 9.00
C VAL A 26 -0.02 3.31 9.61
N ASN A 27 -1.14 3.76 9.06
CA ASN A 27 -2.46 3.49 9.63
C ASN A 27 -3.11 2.24 9.04
N PHE A 28 -2.81 1.91 7.77
CA PHE A 28 -3.57 0.93 7.01
C PHE A 28 -2.75 -0.22 6.44
N LEU A 29 -1.50 -0.47 6.84
CA LEU A 29 -0.80 -1.72 6.52
C LEU A 29 -1.39 -2.93 7.28
N LYS A 30 -2.66 -3.21 7.01
CA LYS A 30 -3.55 -4.13 7.74
C LYS A 30 -4.57 -4.75 6.79
N HIS A 31 -4.98 -5.97 7.08
CA HIS A 31 -6.15 -6.60 6.47
C HIS A 31 -7.43 -6.10 7.14
N THR A 32 -8.46 -5.79 6.35
CA THR A 32 -9.80 -5.50 6.88
C THR A 32 -10.56 -6.82 7.02
N LEU A 33 -11.03 -7.12 8.22
CA LEU A 33 -11.85 -8.27 8.55
C LEU A 33 -13.29 -7.78 8.77
N ALA A 34 -14.26 -8.48 8.19
CA ALA A 34 -15.67 -8.16 8.36
C ALA A 34 -16.38 -9.35 9.01
N PHE A 35 -16.97 -9.12 10.17
CA PHE A 35 -17.73 -10.11 10.93
C PHE A 35 -19.19 -9.70 10.96
N ARG A 36 -20.07 -10.65 10.71
CA ARG A 36 -21.51 -10.44 10.84
C ARG A 36 -21.95 -10.84 12.23
N ASP A 37 -22.51 -9.89 12.96
CA ASP A 37 -23.02 -10.10 14.31
C ASP A 37 -24.45 -10.65 14.30
N ALA A 38 -24.90 -11.14 15.45
CA ALA A 38 -26.20 -11.82 15.59
C ALA A 38 -27.40 -10.90 15.30
N ASP A 39 -27.24 -9.59 15.51
CA ASP A 39 -28.24 -8.57 15.20
C ASP A 39 -28.27 -8.19 13.70
N GLY A 40 -27.42 -8.83 12.88
CA GLY A 40 -27.32 -8.57 11.45
C GLY A 40 -26.39 -7.41 11.08
N THR A 41 -25.79 -6.72 12.06
CA THR A 41 -24.80 -5.69 11.79
C THR A 41 -23.47 -6.29 11.34
N THR A 42 -22.61 -5.47 10.74
CA THR A 42 -21.26 -5.87 10.32
C THR A 42 -20.22 -5.10 11.12
N ARG A 43 -19.47 -5.81 11.97
CA ARG A 43 -18.31 -5.26 12.66
C ARG A 43 -17.09 -5.37 11.77
N LEU A 44 -16.33 -4.28 11.68
CA LEU A 44 -15.05 -4.26 11.00
C LEU A 44 -13.93 -4.31 12.04
N GLU A 45 -12.96 -5.18 11.81
CA GLU A 45 -11.73 -5.25 12.56
C GLU A 45 -10.53 -5.21 11.60
N TYR A 46 -9.34 -5.02 12.16
CA TYR A 46 -8.11 -4.95 11.40
C TYR A 46 -7.07 -5.89 11.99
N SER A 47 -6.36 -6.60 11.11
CA SER A 47 -5.24 -7.46 11.49
C SER A 47 -3.99 -6.99 10.77
N ASP A 48 -2.90 -6.85 11.51
CA ASP A 48 -1.63 -6.34 10.94
C ASP A 48 -1.06 -7.31 9.90
N VAL A 49 -0.47 -6.74 8.84
CA VAL A 49 0.23 -7.55 7.84
C VAL A 49 1.53 -8.06 8.45
N LYS A 50 1.74 -9.38 8.41
CA LYS A 50 3.02 -9.98 8.79
C LYS A 50 4.04 -9.76 7.69
N ILE A 51 4.96 -8.82 7.90
CA ILE A 51 6.10 -8.58 7.03
C ILE A 51 7.16 -9.67 7.28
N THR A 52 7.62 -10.32 6.21
CA THR A 52 8.56 -11.44 6.29
C THR A 52 9.94 -11.07 5.72
N THR A 53 10.05 -10.99 4.40
CA THR A 53 11.34 -10.87 3.72
C THR A 53 11.60 -9.47 3.19
N LEU A 54 10.56 -8.82 2.66
CA LEU A 54 10.68 -7.53 2.00
C LEU A 54 9.88 -6.47 2.76
N PRO A 55 10.50 -5.33 3.11
CA PRO A 55 9.77 -4.23 3.71
C PRO A 55 8.77 -3.62 2.71
N PRO A 56 7.72 -2.93 3.19
CA PRO A 56 6.81 -2.19 2.34
C PRO A 56 7.57 -1.14 1.50
N ALA A 57 7.28 -1.11 0.20
CA ALA A 57 7.85 -0.14 -0.73
C ALA A 57 6.80 0.31 -1.73
N LYS A 58 6.98 1.50 -2.31
CA LYS A 58 6.11 2.00 -3.39
C LYS A 58 6.13 0.99 -4.54
N ARG A 59 4.94 0.62 -5.03
CA ARG A 59 4.82 -0.23 -6.22
C ARG A 59 4.96 0.67 -7.44
N VAL A 60 5.90 0.34 -8.32
CA VAL A 60 6.09 0.99 -9.62
C VAL A 60 5.63 0.03 -10.71
N TYR A 61 5.02 0.57 -11.76
CA TYR A 61 4.48 -0.21 -12.88
C TYR A 61 4.83 0.42 -14.21
N GLY A 62 5.03 -0.40 -15.24
CA GLY A 62 5.30 0.06 -16.61
C GLY A 62 6.49 1.00 -16.68
N GLY A 63 6.34 2.12 -17.40
CA GLY A 63 7.43 3.06 -17.66
C GLY A 63 8.07 3.67 -16.41
N GLU A 64 7.36 3.75 -15.28
CA GLU A 64 7.96 4.19 -14.00
C GLU A 64 8.93 3.14 -13.44
N ALA A 65 8.64 1.85 -13.63
CA ALA A 65 9.56 0.78 -13.24
C ALA A 65 10.83 0.79 -14.12
N ASP A 66 10.67 0.92 -15.44
CA ASP A 66 11.80 1.00 -16.37
C ASP A 66 12.71 2.20 -16.06
N ALA A 67 12.13 3.33 -15.65
CA ALA A 67 12.87 4.51 -15.24
C ALA A 67 13.62 4.30 -13.91
N ALA A 68 12.96 3.67 -12.93
CA ALA A 68 13.57 3.35 -11.64
C ALA A 68 14.78 2.40 -11.80
N ASP A 69 14.66 1.37 -12.63
CA ASP A 69 15.75 0.41 -12.89
C ASP A 69 16.96 1.12 -13.54
N LYS A 70 16.72 2.02 -14.49
CA LYS A 70 17.78 2.83 -15.12
C LYS A 70 18.46 3.76 -14.12
N ALA A 71 17.70 4.40 -13.25
CA ALA A 71 18.22 5.30 -12.22
C ALA A 71 19.07 4.53 -11.19
N GLU A 72 18.66 3.32 -10.80
CA GLU A 72 19.44 2.47 -9.92
C GLU A 72 20.74 2.00 -10.58
N ALA A 73 20.68 1.59 -11.85
CA ALA A 73 21.86 1.17 -12.62
C ALA A 73 22.86 2.33 -12.81
N ALA A 74 22.39 3.56 -13.03
CA ALA A 74 23.23 4.75 -13.12
C ALA A 74 23.93 5.04 -11.79
N ASN A 75 23.19 5.03 -10.68
CA ASN A 75 23.75 5.23 -9.34
C ASN A 75 24.81 4.18 -8.97
N LYS A 76 24.60 2.92 -9.37
CA LYS A 76 25.59 1.84 -9.14
C LYS A 76 26.88 2.06 -9.95
N LYS A 77 26.78 2.53 -11.20
CA LYS A 77 27.96 2.86 -12.03
C LYS A 77 28.74 4.05 -11.49
N GLU A 78 28.06 5.09 -11.02
CA GLU A 78 28.71 6.27 -10.44
C GLU A 78 29.49 5.91 -9.16
N LYS A 79 28.90 5.10 -8.28
CA LYS A 79 29.56 4.61 -7.06
C LYS A 79 30.70 3.62 -7.30
N ALA A 80 30.74 2.95 -8.46
CA ALA A 80 31.81 2.02 -8.82
C ALA A 80 33.02 2.72 -9.45
N ASN A 81 32.84 3.96 -9.91
CA ASN A 81 33.86 4.75 -10.60
C ASN A 81 34.49 5.85 -9.71
N GLY A 82 34.13 5.91 -8.42
CA GLY A 82 34.73 6.81 -7.41
C GLY A 82 35.38 6.01 -6.30
#